data_AF-A0A6G1YX89-F1
#
_entry.id   AF-A0A6G1YX89-F1
#
_cell.length_a   1.000
_cell.length_b   1.000
_cell.length_c   1.000
_cell.angle_alpha   90.00
_cell.angle_beta   90.00
_cell.angle_gamma   90.00
#
_symmetry.space_group_name_H-M   'P 1'
#
loop_
_entity.id
_entity.type
_entity.pdbx_description
1 polymer ?
#
loop_
_entity_poly.entity_id
_entity_poly.type
_entity_poly.pdbx_seq_one_letter_code
_entity_poly.pdbx_strand_id
1 'polypeptide(L)'
;MSKTTNKLTLDGLSKTILDKAKESMMDFNLLQSNSTEVGSIAAQQLIYTFKSSDPSLQLHFQTMDILMIKSNWLYTFSYTESRTQYANYLSTIEQIVNSFETITK
;
A
#
# COMPACT_ATOMS: atom_id res chain seq x y z
N MET A 1 -6.17 -21.96 -29.39
CA MET A 1 -5.15 -21.26 -28.58
C MET A 1 -5.82 -20.68 -27.35
N SER A 2 -5.71 -21.35 -26.21
CA SER A 2 -6.24 -20.91 -24.92
C SER A 2 -5.38 -19.76 -24.41
N LYS A 3 -5.94 -18.54 -24.32
CA LYS A 3 -5.32 -17.45 -23.57
C LYS A 3 -5.39 -17.82 -22.09
N THR A 4 -4.28 -18.31 -21.54
CA THR A 4 -4.15 -18.51 -20.10
C THR A 4 -4.10 -17.13 -19.45
N THR A 5 -5.25 -16.62 -19.01
CA THR A 5 -5.32 -15.40 -18.20
C THR A 5 -4.70 -15.76 -16.84
N ASN A 6 -3.42 -15.43 -16.62
CA ASN A 6 -2.83 -15.53 -15.29
C ASN A 6 -3.67 -14.64 -14.37
N LYS A 7 -4.44 -15.26 -13.47
CA LYS A 7 -5.23 -14.55 -12.47
C LYS A 7 -4.24 -13.82 -11.57
N LEU A 8 -4.18 -12.50 -11.66
CA LEU A 8 -3.35 -11.69 -10.77
C LEU A 8 -3.83 -11.95 -9.34
N THR A 9 -2.93 -12.46 -8.51
CA THR A 9 -3.17 -12.64 -7.08
C THR A 9 -2.71 -11.40 -6.34
N LEU A 10 -3.34 -11.13 -5.20
CA LEU A 10 -2.97 -10.00 -4.36
C LEU A 10 -1.50 -10.10 -3.89
N ASP A 11 -1.05 -11.31 -3.55
CA ASP A 11 0.35 -11.58 -3.18
C ASP A 11 1.33 -11.25 -4.31
N GLY A 12 1.01 -11.68 -5.54
CA GLY A 12 1.87 -11.44 -6.71
C GLY A 12 1.97 -9.95 -7.05
N LEU A 13 0.86 -9.22 -6.94
CA LEU A 13 0.84 -7.77 -7.13
C LEU A 13 1.58 -7.04 -6.02
N SER A 14 1.37 -7.44 -4.75
CA SER A 14 2.06 -6.86 -3.60
C SER A 14 3.57 -7.02 -3.73
N LYS A 15 4.04 -8.21 -4.13
CA LYS A 15 5.45 -8.45 -4.42
C LYS A 15 5.98 -7.55 -5.53
N THR A 16 5.25 -7.44 -6.64
CA THR A 16 5.65 -6.59 -7.77
C THR A 16 5.75 -5.11 -7.37
N ILE A 17 4.85 -4.63 -6.52
CA ILE A 17 4.87 -3.25 -6.01
C ILE A 17 6.08 -3.04 -5.09
N LEU A 18 6.34 -3.97 -4.18
CA LEU A 18 7.50 -3.92 -3.27
C LEU A 18 8.83 -3.95 -4.03
N ASP A 19 8.95 -4.81 -5.04
CA ASP A 19 10.16 -4.90 -5.88
C ASP A 19 10.43 -3.56 -6.58
N LYS A 20 9.39 -2.93 -7.16
CA LYS A 20 9.50 -1.59 -7.77
C LYS A 20 9.84 -0.50 -6.76
N ALA A 21 9.24 -0.52 -5.56
CA ALA A 21 9.53 0.45 -4.52
C ALA A 21 11.00 0.33 -4.07
N LYS A 22 11.49 -0.89 -3.88
CA LYS A 22 12.88 -1.17 -3.54
C LYS A 22 13.88 -0.68 -4.59
N GLU A 23 13.54 -0.79 -5.87
CA GLU A 23 14.40 -0.32 -6.97
C GLU A 23 14.40 1.21 -7.14
N SER A 24 13.31 1.88 -6.80
CA SER A 24 13.10 3.30 -7.10
C SER A 24 13.26 4.24 -5.91
N MET A 25 13.10 3.75 -4.68
CA MET A 25 13.10 4.58 -3.48
C MET A 25 14.44 4.49 -2.75
N MET A 26 15.01 5.65 -2.42
CA MET A 26 16.26 5.74 -1.67
C MET A 26 16.08 5.18 -0.26
N ASP A 27 16.99 4.29 0.16
CA ASP A 27 17.00 3.70 1.50
C ASP A 27 15.66 3.04 1.87
N PHE A 28 15.05 2.37 0.89
CA PHE A 28 13.80 1.63 1.08
C PHE A 28 13.95 0.56 2.16
N ASN A 29 12.98 0.51 3.06
CA ASN A 29 12.90 -0.54 4.08
C ASN A 29 11.45 -0.94 4.33
N LEU A 30 11.13 -2.22 4.13
CA LEU A 30 9.83 -2.78 4.46
C LEU A 30 9.76 -3.06 5.97
N LEU A 31 8.75 -2.51 6.64
CA LEU A 31 8.51 -2.71 8.07
C LEU A 31 7.48 -3.83 8.32
N GLN A 32 6.42 -3.88 7.52
CA GLN A 32 5.30 -4.78 7.73
C GLN A 32 4.63 -5.15 6.41
N SER A 33 4.14 -6.39 6.33
CA SER A 33 3.32 -6.90 5.22
C SER A 33 2.30 -7.89 5.79
N ASN A 34 1.07 -7.42 5.99
CA ASN A 34 0.03 -8.20 6.65
C ASN A 34 -1.24 -8.24 5.80
N SER A 35 -1.99 -9.34 5.92
CA SER A 35 -3.36 -9.38 5.42
C SER A 35 -4.26 -8.48 6.27
N THR A 36 -5.22 -7.83 5.63
CA THR A 36 -6.24 -6.97 6.24
C THR A 36 -7.53 -7.06 5.42
N GLU A 37 -8.54 -6.26 5.73
CA GLU A 37 -9.78 -6.17 4.99
C GLU A 37 -10.21 -4.71 4.82
N VAL A 38 -10.86 -4.41 3.69
CA VAL A 38 -11.52 -3.11 3.44
C VAL A 38 -12.93 -3.39 2.98
N GLY A 39 -13.94 -2.96 3.75
CA GLY A 39 -15.35 -3.20 3.45
C GLY A 39 -15.68 -4.68 3.18
N SER A 40 -15.15 -5.57 4.02
CA SER A 40 -15.27 -7.04 3.94
C SER A 40 -14.63 -7.69 2.70
N ILE A 41 -13.74 -6.98 2.01
CA ILE A 41 -12.91 -7.53 0.93
C ILE A 41 -11.49 -7.72 1.43
N ALA A 42 -10.94 -8.91 1.21
CA ALA A 42 -9.55 -9.22 1.53
C ALA A 42 -8.58 -8.24 0.86
N ALA A 43 -7.65 -7.73 1.66
CA ALA A 43 -6.67 -6.73 1.27
C ALA A 43 -5.30 -7.07 1.87
N GLN A 44 -4.26 -6.39 1.38
CA GLN A 44 -2.89 -6.51 1.87
C GLN A 44 -2.42 -5.13 2.29
N GLN A 45 -1.99 -5.02 3.55
CA GLN A 45 -1.38 -3.82 4.08
C GLN A 45 0.14 -3.94 4.04
N LEU A 46 0.79 -2.94 3.47
CA LEU A 46 2.24 -2.81 3.41
C LEU A 46 2.62 -1.53 4.17
N ILE A 47 3.56 -1.64 5.11
CA ILE A 47 4.15 -0.46 5.77
C ILE A 47 5.64 -0.43 5.48
N TYR A 48 6.14 0.65 4.93
CA TYR A 48 7.55 0.81 4.59
C TYR A 48 8.02 2.24 4.77
N THR A 49 9.34 2.45 4.74
CA THR A 49 9.99 3.75 4.83
C THR A 49 10.94 3.97 3.69
N PHE A 50 11.18 5.24 3.35
CA PHE A 50 12.20 5.64 2.38
C PHE A 50 12.64 7.09 2.64
N LYS A 51 13.76 7.49 2.05
CA LYS A 51 14.26 8.87 2.07
C LYS A 51 13.78 9.64 0.85
N SER A 52 13.59 10.95 1.02
CA SER A 52 13.42 11.87 -0.10
C SER A 52 14.53 11.68 -1.13
N SER A 53 14.15 11.64 -2.42
CA SER A 53 15.11 11.71 -3.52
C SER A 53 15.61 13.13 -3.78
N ASP A 54 14.89 14.15 -3.28
CA ASP A 54 15.34 15.54 -3.30
C ASP A 54 16.38 15.75 -2.19
N PRO A 55 17.66 15.99 -2.53
CA PRO A 55 18.73 16.16 -1.55
C PRO A 55 18.59 17.42 -0.70
N SER A 56 17.75 18.38 -1.10
CA SER A 56 17.46 19.57 -0.29
C SER A 56 16.50 19.28 0.87
N LEU A 57 15.74 18.18 0.77
CA LEU A 57 14.79 17.73 1.79
C LEU A 57 15.36 16.51 2.50
N GLN A 58 15.94 16.68 3.69
CA GLN A 58 16.38 15.56 4.54
C GLN A 58 15.21 14.89 5.26
N LEU A 59 14.15 14.57 4.52
CA LEU A 59 12.95 13.93 5.04
C LEU A 59 13.01 12.42 4.87
N HIS A 60 12.64 11.72 5.94
CA HIS A 60 12.36 10.30 5.92
C HIS A 60 10.86 10.13 5.94
N PHE A 61 10.32 9.40 4.99
CA PHE A 61 8.90 9.12 4.88
C PHE A 61 8.58 7.74 5.44
N GLN A 62 7.37 7.62 5.98
CA GLN A 62 6.74 6.34 6.26
C GLN A 62 5.42 6.29 5.50
N THR A 63 5.15 5.13 4.90
CA THR A 63 4.00 4.91 4.04
C THR A 63 3.25 3.66 4.50
N MET A 64 1.92 3.75 4.50
CA MET A 64 1.02 2.61 4.51
C MET A 64 0.28 2.54 3.18
N ASP A 65 0.46 1.43 2.48
CA ASP A 65 -0.34 1.07 1.32
C ASP A 65 -1.30 -0.07 1.68
N ILE A 66 -2.57 0.07 1.30
CA ILE A 66 -3.56 -1.01 1.39
C ILE A 66 -4.00 -1.36 -0.02
N LEU A 67 -3.75 -2.61 -0.40
CA LEU A 67 -4.00 -3.16 -1.73
C LEU A 67 -5.19 -4.09 -1.68
N MET A 68 -6.17 -3.90 -2.56
CA MET A 68 -7.32 -4.82 -2.68
C MET A 68 -7.65 -5.08 -4.14
N ILE A 69 -8.14 -6.27 -4.45
CA ILE A 69 -8.64 -6.61 -5.79
C ILE A 69 -10.16 -6.78 -5.71
N LYS A 70 -10.89 -6.01 -6.52
CA LYS A 70 -12.34 -6.17 -6.68
C LYS A 70 -12.71 -6.10 -8.16
N SER A 71 -13.48 -7.07 -8.65
CA SER A 71 -13.92 -7.13 -10.05
C SER A 71 -12.78 -7.00 -11.07
N ASN A 72 -11.63 -7.64 -10.80
CA ASN A 72 -10.39 -7.57 -11.57
C ASN A 72 -9.69 -6.19 -11.62
N TRP A 73 -10.08 -5.25 -10.77
CA TRP A 73 -9.39 -3.98 -10.58
C TRP A 73 -8.58 -4.00 -9.29
N LEU A 74 -7.33 -3.55 -9.36
CA LEU A 74 -6.50 -3.25 -8.20
C LEU A 74 -6.85 -1.84 -7.70
N TYR A 75 -7.22 -1.75 -6.43
CA TYR A 75 -7.37 -0.49 -5.71
C TYR A 75 -6.23 -0.37 -4.71
N THR A 76 -5.68 0.84 -4.59
CA THR A 76 -4.58 1.16 -3.68
C THR A 76 -4.96 2.39 -2.88
N PHE A 77 -4.94 2.26 -1.55
CA PHE A 77 -5.02 3.39 -0.63
C PHE A 77 -3.63 3.65 -0.09
N SER A 78 -3.09 4.83 -0.34
CA SER A 78 -1.74 5.21 0.08
C SER A 78 -1.80 6.37 1.05
N TYR A 79 -1.24 6.17 2.24
CA TYR A 79 -0.98 7.22 3.20
C TYR A 79 0.53 7.36 3.37
N THR A 80 1.08 8.51 3.01
CA THR A 80 2.51 8.82 3.15
C THR A 80 2.65 10.12 3.91
N GLU A 81 3.55 10.12 4.88
CA GLU A 81 3.91 11.32 5.63
C GLU A 81 5.35 11.21 6.12
N SER A 82 5.96 12.34 6.47
CA SER A 82 7.22 12.36 7.20
C SER A 82 7.12 11.48 8.45
N ARG A 83 8.19 10.75 8.75
CA ARG A 83 8.21 9.75 9.83
C ARG A 83 7.90 10.36 11.20
N THR A 84 8.20 11.64 11.39
CA THR A 84 7.92 12.38 12.63
C THR A 84 6.45 12.79 12.77
N GLN A 85 5.71 12.90 11.66
CA GLN A 85 4.29 13.28 11.66
C GLN A 85 3.36 12.09 11.36
N TYR A 86 3.89 10.98 10.85
CA TYR A 86 3.12 9.80 10.45
C TYR A 86 2.15 9.31 11.53
N ALA A 87 2.63 9.16 12.77
CA ALA A 87 1.79 8.68 13.87
C ALA A 87 0.69 9.68 14.28
N ASN A 88 0.86 10.98 14.00
CA ASN A 88 -0.09 12.02 14.40
C ASN A 88 -1.40 11.92 13.62
N TYR A 89 -1.35 11.43 12.39
CA TYR A 89 -2.55 11.29 11.54
C TYR A 89 -2.99 9.84 11.34
N LEU A 90 -2.16 8.86 11.70
CA LEU A 90 -2.42 7.44 11.46
C LEU A 90 -3.81 6.99 11.94
N SER A 91 -4.19 7.32 13.18
CA SER A 91 -5.51 6.94 13.72
C SER A 91 -6.68 7.50 12.89
N THR A 92 -6.56 8.75 12.43
CA THR A 92 -7.57 9.37 11.56
C THR A 92 -7.62 8.68 10.19
N ILE A 93 -6.46 8.34 9.62
CA ILE A 93 -6.38 7.61 8.35
C ILE A 93 -6.97 6.21 8.46
N GLU A 94 -6.68 5.50 9.54
CA GLU A 94 -7.26 4.18 9.83
C GLU A 94 -8.78 4.27 9.94
N GLN A 95 -9.32 5.32 10.58
CA GLN A 95 -10.77 5.56 10.61
C GLN A 95 -11.36 5.81 9.21
N ILE A 96 -10.68 6.58 8.36
CA ILE A 96 -11.11 6.80 6.97
C ILE A 96 -11.14 5.47 6.21
N VAL A 97 -10.09 4.66 6.31
CA VAL A 97 -10.04 3.36 5.62
C VAL A 97 -11.14 2.44 6.13
N ASN A 98 -11.34 2.38 7.44
CA ASN A 98 -12.37 1.55 8.07
C ASN A 98 -13.79 2.04 7.75
N SER A 99 -13.96 3.28 7.28
CA SER A 99 -15.26 3.80 6.84
C SER A 99 -15.65 3.35 5.42
N PHE A 100 -14.73 2.75 4.65
CA PHE A 100 -15.05 2.32 3.29
C PHE A 100 -15.97 1.10 3.28
N GLU A 101 -17.09 1.28 2.60
CA GLU A 101 -18.02 0.19 2.26
C GLU A 101 -17.87 -0.18 0.79
N THR A 102 -18.02 -1.47 0.49
CA THR A 102 -18.03 -1.93 -0.89
C THR A 102 -19.46 -1.95 -1.44
N ILE A 103 -19.68 -1.23 -2.54
CA ILE A 103 -20.99 -1.27 -3.20
C ILE A 103 -21.08 -2.57 -4.01
N THR A 104 -22.02 -3.44 -3.66
CA THR A 104 -22.47 -4.54 -4.52
C THR A 104 -23.45 -4.01 -5.56
N LYS A 105 -23.17 -4.24 -6.83
CA LYS A 105 -24.15 -4.12 -7.92
C LYS A 105 -24.69 -5.50 -8.25
#